data_AF-A0A2S4UA44-F1
#
_entry.id   AF-A0A2S4UA44-F1
#
_cell.length_a   1.000
_cell.length_b   1.000
_cell.length_c   1.000
_cell.angle_alpha   90.00
_cell.angle_beta   90.00
_cell.angle_gamma   90.00
#
_symmetry.space_group_name_H-M   'P 1'
#
loop_
_entity.id
_entity.type
_entity.pdbx_description
1 polymer ?
#
loop_
_entity_poly.entity_id
_entity_poly.type
_entity_poly.pdbx_seq_one_letter_code
_entity_poly.pdbx_strand_id
1 'polypeptide(L)'
;MDPACTSDTEEDDAGNLYRMHVPWRSQELSQFARKLDEATVERLRKEKGPRYVKRAKLLELRRRDPINLPKTVPVPIGFPQNCYSPVFIQSRGQVAQHVLNTQTEPCEIPAI
;
A
#
# COMPACT_ATOMS: atom_id res chain seq x y z
N MET A 1 -13.98 3.96 -16.43
CA MET A 1 -12.71 3.62 -15.76
C MET A 1 -11.73 4.72 -16.09
N ASP A 2 -11.14 5.35 -15.07
CA ASP A 2 -10.04 6.28 -15.30
C ASP A 2 -8.81 5.47 -15.72
N PRO A 3 -8.23 5.67 -16.93
CA PRO A 3 -7.03 4.96 -17.37
C PRO A 3 -5.79 5.27 -16.52
N ALA A 4 -5.83 6.31 -15.68
CA ALA A 4 -4.79 6.61 -14.69
C ALA A 4 -4.99 5.85 -13.36
N CYS A 5 -6.14 5.18 -13.15
CA CYS A 5 -6.40 4.40 -11.95
C CYS A 5 -5.72 3.03 -12.05
N THR A 6 -4.46 3.00 -11.69
CA THR A 6 -3.64 1.79 -11.71
C THR A 6 -3.66 1.10 -10.35
N SER A 7 -4.19 -0.13 -10.31
CA SER A 7 -4.15 -1.00 -9.14
C SER A 7 -2.71 -1.42 -8.85
N ASP A 8 -2.29 -1.39 -7.58
CA ASP A 8 -1.05 -2.01 -7.10
C ASP A 8 -1.22 -3.51 -6.78
N THR A 9 -2.25 -4.14 -7.37
CA THR A 9 -2.61 -5.55 -7.19
C THR A 9 -2.81 -6.22 -8.55
N GLU A 10 -2.14 -7.35 -8.76
CA GLU A 10 -2.36 -8.27 -9.87
C GLU A 10 -3.20 -9.47 -9.38
N GLU A 11 -4.06 -10.01 -10.24
CA GLU A 11 -4.81 -11.24 -10.00
C GLU A 11 -4.40 -12.27 -11.05
N ASP A 12 -4.06 -13.50 -10.62
CA ASP A 12 -3.77 -14.61 -11.54
C ASP A 12 -5.06 -15.32 -11.98
N ASP A 13 -4.95 -16.23 -12.96
CA ASP A 13 -6.09 -17.02 -13.47
C ASP A 13 -6.73 -17.92 -12.39
N ALA A 14 -6.04 -18.15 -11.26
CA ALA A 14 -6.53 -18.90 -10.12
C ALA A 14 -7.16 -18.02 -9.02
N GLY A 15 -7.26 -16.69 -9.24
CA GLY A 15 -7.84 -15.72 -8.31
C GLY A 15 -6.95 -15.34 -7.13
N ASN A 16 -5.66 -15.65 -7.19
CA ASN A 16 -4.68 -15.22 -6.19
C ASN A 16 -4.31 -13.76 -6.43
N LEU A 17 -4.28 -12.99 -5.35
CA LEU A 17 -3.89 -11.59 -5.40
C LEU A 17 -2.41 -11.45 -5.07
N TYR A 18 -1.68 -10.79 -5.96
CA TYR A 18 -0.27 -10.47 -5.81
C TYR A 18 -0.11 -8.98 -5.66
N ARG A 19 0.73 -8.55 -4.71
CA ARG A 19 1.14 -7.16 -4.64
C ARG A 19 2.03 -6.87 -5.85
N MET A 20 1.84 -5.72 -6.50
CA MET A 20 2.80 -5.21 -7.47
C MET A 20 4.05 -4.73 -6.76
N HIS A 21 5.23 -4.97 -7.34
CA HIS A 21 6.43 -4.35 -6.79
C HIS A 21 6.40 -2.83 -7.01
N VAL A 22 6.05 -2.10 -5.95
CA VAL A 22 5.92 -0.64 -5.90
C VAL A 22 7.13 -0.04 -5.17
N PRO A 23 8.26 0.22 -5.85
CA PRO A 23 9.49 0.73 -5.22
C PRO A 23 9.29 2.06 -4.49
N TRP A 24 8.26 2.82 -4.86
CA TRP A 24 7.93 4.09 -4.23
C TRP A 24 7.33 3.94 -2.84
N ARG A 25 6.67 2.83 -2.49
CA ARG A 25 5.92 2.72 -1.23
C ARG A 25 6.87 2.50 -0.05
N SER A 26 6.70 3.27 1.03
CA SER A 26 7.50 3.10 2.23
C SER A 26 7.14 1.82 2.99
N GLN A 27 8.09 1.33 3.79
CA GLN A 27 7.85 0.24 4.73
C GLN A 27 6.81 0.63 5.79
N GLU A 28 6.84 1.88 6.24
CA GLU A 28 5.91 2.43 7.24
C GLU A 28 4.46 2.36 6.76
N LEU A 29 4.18 2.85 5.55
CA LEU A 29 2.85 2.79 4.93
C LEU A 29 2.40 1.33 4.68
N SER A 30 3.34 0.45 4.36
CA SER A 30 3.05 -0.98 4.18
C SER A 30 2.66 -1.66 5.50
N GLN A 31 3.37 -1.34 6.59
CA GLN A 31 3.08 -1.85 7.92
C GLN A 31 1.77 -1.30 8.46
N PHE A 32 1.52 0.00 8.27
CA PHE A 32 0.28 0.64 8.68
C PHE A 32 -0.95 0.00 8.03
N ALA A 33 -0.93 -0.17 6.72
CA ALA A 33 -2.03 -0.80 6.00
C ALA A 33 -2.28 -2.24 6.48
N ARG A 34 -1.22 -2.99 6.81
CA ARG A 34 -1.35 -4.33 7.40
C ARG A 34 -1.95 -4.29 8.81
N LYS A 35 -1.52 -3.35 9.66
CA LYS A 35 -2.08 -3.16 11.01
C LYS A 35 -3.57 -2.77 10.96
N LEU A 36 -3.97 -1.95 9.99
CA LEU A 36 -5.39 -1.63 9.77
C LEU A 36 -6.23 -2.87 9.47
N ASP A 37 -5.74 -3.77 8.64
CA ASP A 37 -6.43 -5.04 8.37
C ASP A 37 -6.48 -5.91 9.63
N GLU A 38 -5.39 -6.03 10.39
CA GLU A 38 -5.34 -6.79 11.64
C GLU A 38 -6.31 -6.21 12.69
N ALA A 39 -6.33 -4.89 12.88
CA ALA A 39 -7.27 -4.20 13.77
C ALA A 39 -8.73 -4.39 13.32
N THR A 40 -8.97 -4.40 12.01
CA THR A 40 -10.31 -4.69 11.45
C THR A 40 -10.74 -6.13 11.77
N VAL A 41 -9.82 -7.10 11.67
CA VAL A 41 -10.08 -8.49 12.09
C VAL A 41 -10.45 -8.54 13.57
N GLU A 42 -9.67 -7.90 14.43
CA GLU A 42 -9.92 -7.90 15.88
C GLU A 42 -11.25 -7.24 16.23
N ARG A 43 -11.56 -6.08 15.63
CA ARG A 43 -12.83 -5.39 15.83
C ARG A 43 -14.01 -6.29 15.43
N LEU A 44 -13.96 -6.88 14.23
CA LEU A 44 -15.03 -7.77 13.77
C LEU A 44 -15.18 -9.01 14.65
N ARG A 45 -14.06 -9.57 15.14
CA ARG A 45 -14.07 -10.69 16.08
C ARG A 45 -14.77 -10.33 17.39
N LYS A 46 -14.47 -9.15 17.94
CA LYS A 46 -15.05 -8.66 19.21
C LYS A 46 -16.54 -8.32 19.06
N GLU A 47 -16.93 -7.65 17.99
CA GLU A 47 -18.30 -7.14 17.81
C GLU A 47 -19.29 -8.20 17.30
N LYS A 48 -18.86 -9.04 16.36
CA LYS A 48 -19.77 -9.96 15.64
C LYS A 48 -19.47 -11.43 15.92
N GLY A 49 -18.32 -11.72 16.51
CA GLY A 49 -17.83 -13.07 16.76
C GLY A 49 -17.00 -13.64 15.59
N PRO A 50 -16.30 -14.77 15.83
CA PRO A 50 -15.29 -15.30 14.91
C PRO A 50 -15.84 -15.72 13.55
N ARG A 51 -17.12 -16.11 13.45
CA ARG A 51 -17.77 -16.53 12.20
C ARG A 51 -17.79 -15.42 11.13
N TYR A 52 -17.71 -14.16 11.54
CA TYR A 52 -17.74 -13.00 10.65
C TYR A 52 -16.35 -12.51 10.25
N VAL A 53 -15.29 -13.07 10.84
CA VAL A 53 -13.91 -12.78 10.46
C VAL A 53 -13.58 -13.53 9.18
N LYS A 54 -13.73 -12.85 8.05
CA LYS A 54 -13.25 -13.37 6.76
C LYS A 54 -11.92 -12.71 6.45
N ARG A 55 -10.83 -13.18 7.07
CA ARG A 55 -9.46 -12.64 6.89
C ARG A 55 -9.06 -12.60 5.40
N ALA A 56 -9.48 -13.60 4.63
CA ALA A 56 -9.30 -13.66 3.18
C ALA A 56 -10.06 -12.56 2.39
N LYS A 57 -10.88 -11.73 3.04
CA LYS A 57 -11.53 -10.57 2.40
C LYS A 57 -10.79 -9.25 2.66
N LEU A 58 -9.74 -9.26 3.47
CA LEU A 58 -8.94 -8.08 3.76
C LEU A 58 -7.70 -8.07 2.86
N LEU A 59 -7.47 -6.93 2.23
CA LEU A 59 -6.64 -6.84 1.03
C LEU A 59 -5.16 -7.06 1.34
N GLU A 60 -4.61 -6.39 2.34
CA GLU A 60 -3.20 -6.54 2.72
C GLU A 60 -2.91 -7.90 3.37
N LEU A 61 -3.92 -8.54 3.95
CA LEU A 61 -3.81 -9.91 4.48
C LEU A 61 -4.00 -11.01 3.44
N ARG A 62 -4.64 -10.71 2.30
CA ARG A 62 -4.84 -11.65 1.18
C ARG A 62 -3.72 -11.56 0.13
N ARG A 63 -3.12 -10.38 -0.05
CA ARG A 63 -2.06 -10.17 -1.03
C ARG A 63 -0.82 -10.99 -0.69
N ARG A 64 -0.27 -11.65 -1.71
CA ARG A 64 1.02 -12.34 -1.68
C ARG A 64 2.15 -11.42 -2.12
N ASP A 65 3.37 -11.86 -1.85
CA ASP A 65 4.57 -11.16 -2.28
C ASP A 65 4.62 -11.02 -3.82
N PRO A 66 5.18 -9.91 -4.34
CA PRO A 66 5.29 -9.69 -5.78
C PRO A 66 6.03 -10.82 -6.47
N ILE A 67 5.43 -11.35 -7.55
CA ILE A 67 6.11 -12.28 -8.47
C ILE A 67 6.91 -11.48 -9.51
N ASN A 68 6.34 -10.37 -9.99
CA ASN A 68 6.90 -9.56 -11.05
C ASN A 68 7.45 -8.22 -10.54
N LEU A 69 8.57 -7.80 -11.13
CA LEU A 69 9.18 -6.49 -10.93
C LEU A 69 8.92 -5.64 -12.19
N PRO A 70 7.76 -4.96 -12.32
CA PRO A 70 7.52 -4.06 -13.43
C PRO A 70 8.61 -2.98 -13.53
N LYS A 71 9.10 -2.73 -14.75
CA LYS A 71 10.13 -1.70 -15.02
C LYS A 71 9.65 -0.28 -14.76
N THR A 72 8.35 -0.04 -14.85
CA THR A 72 7.74 1.26 -14.62
C THR A 72 6.45 1.05 -13.87
N VAL A 73 6.38 1.63 -12.67
CA VAL A 73 5.13 1.70 -11.92
C VAL A 73 4.63 3.13 -11.90
N PRO A 74 3.30 3.31 -11.96
CA PRO A 74 2.66 4.58 -11.64
C PRO A 74 2.93 4.92 -10.17
N VAL A 75 3.19 6.20 -9.93
CA VAL A 75 3.55 6.73 -8.62
C VAL A 75 2.49 7.75 -8.24
N PRO A 76 1.75 7.56 -7.14
CA PRO A 76 0.80 8.56 -6.69
C PRO A 76 1.55 9.83 -6.32
N ILE A 77 0.96 10.97 -6.66
CA ILE A 77 1.44 12.30 -6.28
C ILE A 77 0.63 12.84 -5.09
N GLY A 78 1.25 13.68 -4.26
CA GLY A 78 0.57 14.35 -3.15
C GLY A 78 0.40 13.51 -1.87
N PHE A 79 1.00 12.32 -1.79
CA PHE A 79 1.12 11.63 -0.50
C PHE A 79 2.13 12.33 0.42
N PRO A 80 2.00 12.16 1.75
CA PRO A 80 3.02 12.59 2.72
C PRO A 80 4.39 12.00 2.43
N GLN A 81 5.48 12.69 2.83
CA GLN A 81 6.84 12.23 2.58
C GLN A 81 7.13 10.82 3.11
N ASN A 82 6.61 10.49 4.29
CA ASN A 82 6.79 9.19 4.93
C ASN A 82 6.02 8.04 4.26
N CYS A 83 5.13 8.34 3.31
CA CYS A 83 4.50 7.32 2.46
C CYS A 83 5.41 6.83 1.33
N TYR A 84 6.45 7.59 1.01
CA TYR A 84 7.42 7.22 0.00
C TYR A 84 8.67 6.58 0.61
N SER A 85 9.24 5.61 -0.09
CA SER A 85 10.53 5.01 0.27
C SER A 85 11.65 6.06 0.14
N PRO A 86 12.51 6.23 1.17
CA PRO A 86 13.64 7.17 1.09
C PRO A 86 14.58 6.87 -0.10
N VAL A 87 14.83 5.57 -0.36
CA VAL A 87 15.66 5.12 -1.48
C VAL A 87 15.03 5.53 -2.82
N PHE A 88 13.71 5.44 -2.91
CA PHE A 88 12.99 5.86 -4.10
C PHE A 88 13.09 7.36 -4.33
N ILE A 89 12.85 8.19 -3.31
CA ILE A 89 12.97 9.65 -3.43
C ILE A 89 14.39 10.03 -3.87
N GLN A 90 15.42 9.46 -3.24
CA GLN A 90 16.82 9.72 -3.56
C GLN A 90 17.18 9.36 -5.00
N SER A 91 16.55 8.33 -5.57
CA SER A 91 16.76 7.93 -6.97
C SER A 91 16.16 8.90 -7.99
N ARG A 92 15.33 9.86 -7.57
CA ARG A 92 14.65 10.82 -8.45
C ARG A 92 15.42 12.14 -8.53
N GLY A 93 15.40 12.78 -9.71
CA GLY A 93 15.93 14.14 -9.90
C GLY A 93 15.09 15.19 -9.16
N GLN A 94 15.66 16.37 -8.94
CA GLN A 94 15.07 17.44 -8.13
C GLN A 94 13.64 17.85 -8.57
N VAL A 95 13.41 17.96 -9.88
CA VAL A 95 12.07 18.29 -10.42
C VAL A 95 11.04 17.22 -10.07
N ALA A 96 11.41 15.94 -10.17
CA ALA A 96 10.50 14.83 -9.85
C ALA A 96 10.21 14.77 -8.34
N GLN A 97 11.20 15.05 -7.48
CA GLN A 97 10.96 15.17 -6.03
C GLN A 97 9.97 16.29 -5.71
N HIS A 98 10.08 17.44 -6.39
CA HIS A 98 9.14 18.55 -6.21
C HIS A 98 7.72 18.20 -6.69
N VAL A 99 7.60 17.50 -7.83
CA VAL A 99 6.30 17.07 -8.39
C VAL A 99 5.60 16.02 -7.52
N LEU A 100 6.33 15.17 -6.81
CA LEU A 100 5.73 14.26 -5.82
C LEU A 100 4.98 15.02 -4.71
N ASN A 101 5.23 16.33 -4.58
CA ASN A 101 4.54 17.26 -3.70
C ASN A 101 4.45 16.71 -2.27
N THR A 102 5.55 16.09 -1.83
CA THR A 102 5.71 15.61 -0.47
C THR A 102 5.58 16.81 0.45
N GLN A 103 4.47 16.91 1.18
CA GLN A 103 4.41 17.83 2.30
C GLN A 103 5.65 17.57 3.16
N THR A 104 6.42 18.62 3.44
CA THR A 104 7.64 18.53 4.26
C THR A 104 7.32 18.08 5.67
N GLU A 105 6.10 18.32 6.12
CA GLU A 105 5.61 17.84 7.39
C GLU A 105 5.21 16.36 7.25
N PRO A 106 5.89 15.43 7.96
CA PRO A 106 5.47 14.03 7.99
C PRO A 106 4.05 13.94 8.56
N CYS A 107 3.21 13.13 7.92
CA CYS A 107 1.90 12.84 8.50
C CYS A 107 2.09 11.83 9.62
N GLU A 108 1.55 12.13 10.79
CA GLU A 108 1.48 11.15 11.88
C GLU A 108 0.61 9.97 11.44
N ILE A 109 1.26 8.83 11.21
CA ILE A 109 0.55 7.59 11.02
C ILE A 109 0.03 7.16 12.40
N PRO A 110 -1.30 7.11 12.61
CA PRO A 110 -1.84 6.82 13.93
C PRO A 110 -1.38 5.44 14.40
N ALA A 111 -1.06 5.35 15.69
CA ALA A 111 -0.84 4.06 16.33
C ALA A 111 -2.18 3.30 16.38
N ILE A 112 -2.21 2.12 15.77
CA ILE A 112 -3.34 1.19 15.77
C ILE A 112 -2.97 -0.04 16.57
#